data_AF-A0A966Y3G4-F1
#
_entry.id   AF-A0A966Y3G4-F1
#
_cell.length_a   1.000
_cell.length_b   1.000
_cell.length_c   1.000
_cell.angle_alpha   90.00
_cell.angle_beta   90.00
_cell.angle_gamma   90.00
#
_symmetry.space_group_name_H-M   'P 1'
#
loop_
_entity.id
_entity.type
_entity.pdbx_description
1 polymer ?
#
loop_
_entity_poly.entity_id
_entity_poly.type
_entity_poly.pdbx_seq_one_letter_code
_entity_poly.pdbx_strand_id
1 'polypeptide(L)'
;MSLSPAALATARRNVVRRIARFVEALEQTPCEPDAWESEHVQRALVALGELDFPRGEQAMMWAEWSPNRRALDAMAKLQPLHEAASTKDLRSLLDQTLR
;
A
#
# COMPACT_ATOMS: atom_id res chain seq x y z
N MET A 1 -16.32 -11.34 -16.56
CA MET A 1 -15.72 -12.64 -16.24
C MET A 1 -15.43 -12.66 -14.74
N SER A 2 -15.97 -13.62 -13.99
CA SER A 2 -15.60 -13.80 -12.58
C SER A 2 -14.31 -14.59 -12.48
N LEU A 3 -13.41 -14.18 -11.59
CA LEU A 3 -12.16 -14.90 -11.33
C LEU A 3 -12.47 -16.22 -10.62
N SER A 4 -11.65 -17.25 -10.89
CA SER A 4 -11.74 -18.49 -10.11
C SER A 4 -11.33 -18.24 -8.65
N PRO A 5 -11.82 -19.03 -7.69
CA PRO A 5 -11.41 -18.90 -6.28
C PRO A 5 -9.89 -18.99 -6.08
N ALA A 6 -9.20 -19.82 -6.87
CA ALA A 6 -7.75 -19.92 -6.86
C ALA A 6 -7.06 -18.64 -7.35
N ALA A 7 -7.61 -17.98 -8.38
CA ALA A 7 -7.10 -16.72 -8.88
C ALA A 7 -7.31 -15.58 -7.87
N LEU A 8 -8.47 -15.53 -7.19
CA LEU A 8 -8.73 -14.56 -6.12
C LEU A 8 -7.79 -14.76 -4.93
N ALA A 9 -7.60 -15.99 -4.48
CA ALA A 9 -6.67 -16.30 -3.39
C ALA A 9 -5.22 -15.93 -3.74
N THR A 10 -4.82 -16.12 -5.00
CA THR A 10 -3.49 -15.73 -5.49
C THR A 10 -3.34 -14.21 -5.54
N ALA A 11 -4.34 -13.50 -6.07
CA ALA A 11 -4.34 -12.04 -6.13
C ALA A 11 -4.27 -11.42 -4.72
N ARG A 12 -5.07 -11.91 -3.77
CA ARG A 12 -4.99 -11.50 -2.36
C ARG A 12 -3.59 -11.72 -1.80
N ARG A 13 -3.01 -12.91 -2.00
CA ARG A 13 -1.69 -13.25 -1.46
C ARG A 13 -0.59 -12.35 -2.02
N ASN A 14 -0.67 -11.96 -3.29
CA ASN A 14 0.32 -11.10 -3.92
C ASN A 14 0.30 -9.70 -3.30
N VAL A 15 -0.88 -9.08 -3.20
CA VAL A 15 -1.04 -7.76 -2.58
C VAL A 15 -0.53 -7.77 -1.14
N VAL A 16 -0.94 -8.78 -0.35
CA VAL A 16 -0.50 -8.92 1.05
C VAL A 16 1.02 -9.04 1.16
N ARG A 17 1.64 -9.91 0.33
CA ARG A 17 3.10 -10.08 0.34
C ARG A 17 3.83 -8.79 -0.03
N ARG A 18 3.26 -8.03 -0.95
CA ARG A 18 3.85 -6.77 -1.44
C ARG A 18 3.81 -5.70 -0.36
N ILE A 19 2.65 -5.50 0.28
CA ILE A 19 2.49 -4.58 1.41
C ILE A 19 3.42 -4.99 2.57
N ALA A 20 3.41 -6.27 2.94
CA ALA A 20 4.23 -6.78 4.04
C ALA A 20 5.73 -6.52 3.82
N ARG A 21 6.25 -6.84 2.62
CA ARG A 21 7.66 -6.60 2.28
C ARG A 21 8.03 -5.12 2.33
N PHE A 22 7.14 -4.25 1.89
CA PHE A 22 7.37 -2.80 1.93
C PHE A 22 7.46 -2.30 3.37
N VAL A 23 6.51 -2.68 4.23
CA VAL A 23 6.53 -2.33 5.66
C VAL A 23 7.75 -2.93 6.37
N GLU A 24 8.12 -4.18 6.07
CA GLU A 24 9.33 -4.81 6.61
C GLU A 24 10.61 -4.04 6.22
N ALA A 25 10.69 -3.54 4.98
CA ALA A 25 11.82 -2.74 4.53
C ALA A 25 11.91 -1.39 5.27
N LEU A 26 10.76 -0.75 5.53
CA LEU A 26 10.68 0.45 6.35
C LEU A 26 11.09 0.16 7.80
N GLU A 27 10.64 -0.93 8.41
CA GLU A 27 11.01 -1.29 9.79
C GLU A 27 12.51 -1.59 9.95
N GLN A 28 13.15 -2.13 8.90
CA GLN A 28 14.59 -2.41 8.90
C GLN A 28 15.46 -1.17 8.65
N THR A 29 14.86 -0.08 8.18
CA THR A 29 15.55 1.18 7.87
C THR A 29 15.14 2.23 8.91
N PRO A 30 16.03 3.10 9.43
CA PRO A 30 15.63 4.13 10.38
C PRO A 30 14.91 5.31 9.68
N CYS A 31 13.94 5.02 8.81
CA CYS A 31 13.24 5.98 7.98
C CYS A 31 11.74 5.71 8.04
N GLU A 32 10.98 6.71 8.46
CA GLU A 32 9.52 6.67 8.31
C GLU A 32 9.13 6.82 6.84
N PRO A 33 7.98 6.27 6.41
CA PRO A 33 7.45 6.50 5.08
C PRO A 33 7.17 7.99 4.90
N ASP A 34 7.44 8.50 3.71
CA ASP A 34 6.97 9.84 3.36
C ASP A 34 5.44 9.86 3.14
N ALA A 35 4.86 11.05 2.99
CA ALA A 35 3.41 11.18 2.82
C ALA A 35 2.88 10.46 1.57
N TRP A 36 3.70 10.29 0.53
CA TRP A 36 3.32 9.60 -0.70
C TRP A 36 3.28 8.08 -0.47
N GLU A 37 4.36 7.54 0.10
CA GLU A 37 4.50 6.14 0.47
C GLU A 37 3.35 5.74 1.42
N SER A 38 3.13 6.55 2.46
CA SER A 38 2.04 6.37 3.42
C SER A 38 0.66 6.33 2.75
N GLU A 39 0.32 7.35 1.93
CA GLU A 39 -1.00 7.43 1.28
C GLU A 39 -1.26 6.22 0.38
N HIS A 40 -0.25 5.78 -0.38
CA HIS A 40 -0.41 4.67 -1.30
C HIS A 40 -0.45 3.31 -0.62
N VAL A 41 0.29 3.09 0.47
CA VAL A 41 0.15 1.88 1.28
C VAL A 41 -1.25 1.82 1.91
N GLN A 42 -1.77 2.93 2.44
CA GLN A 42 -3.12 2.97 2.99
C GLN A 42 -4.20 2.70 1.93
N ARG A 43 -4.07 3.26 0.72
CA ARG A 43 -4.96 2.91 -0.40
C ARG A 43 -4.90 1.43 -0.77
N ALA A 44 -3.72 0.81 -0.71
CA ALA A 44 -3.57 -0.62 -0.98
C ALA A 44 -4.27 -1.47 0.10
N LEU A 45 -4.18 -1.07 1.37
CA LEU A 45 -4.85 -1.73 2.49
C LEU A 45 -6.38 -1.61 2.40
N VAL A 46 -6.91 -0.44 2.07
CA VAL A 46 -8.36 -0.24 1.81
C VAL A 46 -8.81 -1.15 0.67
N ALA A 47 -8.10 -1.15 -0.46
CA ALA A 47 -8.45 -1.99 -1.61
C ALA A 47 -8.39 -3.49 -1.27
N LEU A 48 -7.43 -3.92 -0.43
CA LEU A 48 -7.34 -5.28 0.07
C LEU A 48 -8.58 -5.67 0.90
N GLY A 49 -9.06 -4.78 1.78
CA GLY A 49 -10.29 -4.98 2.56
C GLY A 49 -11.56 -5.03 1.70
N GLU A 50 -11.57 -4.28 0.59
CA GLU A 50 -12.66 -4.25 -0.41
C GLU A 50 -12.60 -5.42 -1.41
N LEU A 51 -11.58 -6.30 -1.32
CA LEU A 51 -11.29 -7.37 -2.28
C LEU A 51 -10.98 -6.87 -3.71
N ASP A 52 -10.56 -5.61 -3.86
CA ASP A 52 -10.13 -4.99 -5.11
C ASP A 52 -8.61 -5.12 -5.29
N PHE A 53 -8.17 -6.33 -5.61
CA PHE A 53 -6.73 -6.63 -5.73
C PHE A 53 -6.00 -5.87 -6.85
N PRO A 54 -6.60 -5.62 -8.03
CA PRO A 54 -5.96 -4.78 -9.06
C PRO A 54 -5.66 -3.37 -8.55
N ARG A 55 -6.59 -2.73 -7.83
CA ARG A 55 -6.36 -1.42 -7.21
C ARG A 55 -5.29 -1.49 -6.13
N GLY A 56 -5.26 -2.56 -5.33
CA GLY A 56 -4.22 -2.80 -4.34
C GLY A 56 -2.82 -2.90 -4.95
N GLU A 57 -2.64 -3.68 -6.01
CA GLU A 57 -1.38 -3.79 -6.76
C GLU A 57 -0.96 -2.44 -7.37
N GLN A 58 -1.91 -1.69 -7.94
CA GLN A 58 -1.63 -0.38 -8.53
C GLN A 58 -1.17 0.63 -7.49
N ALA A 59 -1.80 0.63 -6.31
CA ALA A 59 -1.40 1.48 -5.21
C ALA A 59 0.01 1.13 -4.70
N MET A 60 0.32 -0.17 -4.55
CA MET A 60 1.68 -0.60 -4.18
C MET A 60 2.73 -0.27 -5.24
N MET A 61 2.39 -0.36 -6.53
CA MET A 61 3.28 0.13 -7.60
C MET A 61 3.61 1.62 -7.44
N TRP A 62 2.67 2.43 -6.97
CA TRP A 62 2.94 3.85 -6.70
C TRP A 62 3.73 4.07 -5.42
N ALA A 63 3.48 3.28 -4.36
CA ALA A 63 4.27 3.36 -3.13
C ALA A 63 5.74 2.99 -3.36
N GLU A 64 6.02 1.97 -4.16
CA GLU A 64 7.38 1.44 -4.38
C GLU A 64 8.23 2.27 -5.36
N TRP A 65 7.62 3.05 -6.25
CA TRP A 65 8.34 3.68 -7.36
C TRP A 65 8.55 5.17 -7.12
N SER A 66 9.79 5.60 -6.81
CA SER A 66 10.12 7.04 -6.79
C SER A 66 11.60 7.39 -6.95
N PRO A 67 11.97 8.04 -8.07
CA PRO A 67 13.01 9.08 -8.00
C PRO A 67 12.52 10.49 -8.37
N ASN A 68 11.62 10.62 -9.35
CA ASN A 68 11.23 11.93 -9.93
C ASN A 68 9.86 12.46 -9.47
N ARG A 69 9.15 11.74 -8.60
CA ARG A 69 7.75 12.06 -8.21
C ARG A 69 7.54 12.48 -6.75
N ARG A 70 8.61 12.63 -5.97
CA ARG A 70 8.62 13.40 -4.70
C ARG A 70 8.55 14.93 -4.91
N ALA A 71 8.38 15.40 -6.15
CA ALA A 71 8.14 16.80 -6.43
C ALA A 71 6.82 17.25 -5.78
N LEU A 72 6.82 18.43 -5.16
CA LEU A 72 5.66 19.03 -4.50
C LEU A 72 4.38 19.00 -5.38
N ASP A 73 4.54 19.15 -6.69
CA ASP A 73 3.44 19.13 -7.67
C ASP A 73 2.73 17.77 -7.77
N ALA A 74 3.44 16.66 -7.57
CA ALA A 74 2.84 15.33 -7.59
C ALA A 74 2.02 15.08 -6.33
N MET A 75 2.52 15.52 -5.17
CA MET A 75 1.79 15.47 -3.90
C MET A 75 0.54 16.37 -3.93
N ALA A 76 0.63 17.58 -4.50
CA ALA A 76 -0.52 18.50 -4.62
C ALA A 76 -1.65 17.92 -5.49
N LYS A 77 -1.31 17.14 -6.53
CA LYS A 77 -2.27 16.46 -7.40
C LYS A 77 -2.86 15.18 -6.78
N LEU A 78 -2.21 14.64 -5.75
CA LEU A 78 -2.59 13.36 -5.15
C LEU A 78 -3.95 13.43 -4.44
N GLN A 79 -4.30 14.62 -3.91
CA GLN A 79 -5.47 14.82 -3.05
C GLN A 79 -5.52 13.71 -1.96
N PRO A 80 -4.56 13.72 -1.02
CA PRO A 80 -4.43 12.65 -0.04
C PRO A 80 -5.72 12.47 0.73
N LEU A 81 -6.16 11.21 0.85
CA LEU A 81 -7.38 10.85 1.56
C LEU A 81 -7.09 10.46 3.01
N HIS A 82 -5.85 10.08 3.29
CA HIS A 82 -5.41 9.63 4.60
C HIS A 82 -4.35 10.56 5.16
N GLU A 83 -4.30 10.64 6.48
CA GLU A 83 -3.18 11.28 7.17
C GLU A 83 -1.90 10.46 6.99
N ALA A 84 -0.75 11.13 7.07
CA ALA A 84 0.54 10.44 7.02
C ALA A 84 0.65 9.49 8.22
N ALA A 85 0.87 8.21 7.95
CA ALA A 85 0.95 7.14 8.91
C ALA A 85 2.41 6.76 9.14
N SER A 86 2.77 6.48 10.39
CA SER A 86 4.09 5.91 10.69
C SER A 86 4.17 4.46 10.18
N THR A 87 5.39 3.93 10.10
CA THR A 87 5.65 2.53 9.80
C THR A 87 4.87 1.59 10.74
N LYS A 88 4.80 1.96 12.03
CA LYS A 88 4.05 1.21 13.05
C LYS A 88 2.53 1.23 12.78
N ASP A 89 2.01 2.37 12.32
CA ASP A 89 0.59 2.49 11.97
C ASP A 89 0.27 1.63 10.75
N LEU A 90 1.11 1.67 9.71
CA LEU A 90 0.95 0.83 8.52
C LEU A 90 0.99 -0.67 8.86
N ARG A 91 1.91 -1.10 9.74
CA ARG A 91 1.94 -2.48 10.26
C ARG A 91 0.64 -2.84 10.98
N SER A 92 0.19 -1.97 11.88
CA SER A 92 -1.03 -2.19 12.66
C SER A 92 -2.27 -2.30 11.76
N LEU A 93 -2.34 -1.48 10.70
CA LEU A 93 -3.42 -1.54 9.72
C LEU A 93 -3.37 -2.83 8.90
N LEU A 94 -2.18 -3.25 8.44
CA LEU A 94 -2.02 -4.54 7.75
C LEU A 94 -2.52 -5.70 8.59
N ASP A 95 -2.12 -5.76 9.86
CA ASP A 95 -2.54 -6.83 10.77
C ASP A 95 -4.05 -6.83 11.00
N GLN A 96 -4.69 -5.65 11.01
CA GLN A 96 -6.15 -5.53 11.12
C GLN A 96 -6.85 -6.01 9.85
N THR A 97 -6.36 -5.65 8.66
CA THR A 97 -6.95 -6.07 7.38
C THR A 97 -6.83 -7.58 7.12
N LEU A 98 -5.87 -8.25 7.78
CA LEU A 98 -5.64 -9.68 7.61
C LEU A 98 -6.44 -10.58 8.57
N ARG A 99 -7.07 -10.02 9.60
CA ARG A 99 -7.94 -10.74 10.53
C ARG A 99 -9.29 -11.08 9.90
#